data_AF-A0A061GRS8-F1
#
_entry.id   AF-A0A061GRS8-F1
#
_cell.length_a   1.000
_cell.length_b   1.000
_cell.length_c   1.000
_cell.angle_alpha   90.00
_cell.angle_beta   90.00
_cell.angle_gamma   90.00
#
_symmetry.space_group_name_H-M   'P 1'
#
loop_
_entity.id
_entity.type
_entity.pdbx_description
1 polymer ?
#
loop_
_entity_poly.entity_id
_entity_poly.type
_entity_poly.pdbx_seq_one_letter_code
_entity_poly.pdbx_strand_id
1 'polypeptide(L)'
;MLGIIMDSIQKPEARASRCYPSKYLDANVDLDEVIGLLCNEGTEWKINKDMLVYFKANAMKNNYKVWYHFLAARLLSMKHLSDVTKYRALLLYAIVSGTSINVG
;
A
#
# COMPACT_ATOMS: atom_id res chain seq x y z
N MET A 1 -39.95 -32.56 -15.87
CA MET A 1 -38.51 -32.69 -15.58
C MET A 1 -37.80 -31.69 -16.51
N LEU A 2 -37.34 -30.56 -15.94
CA LEU A 2 -36.36 -29.55 -16.41
C LEU A 2 -36.26 -29.29 -17.93
N GLY A 3 -36.43 -28.08 -18.48
CA GLY A 3 -36.12 -26.75 -17.95
C GLY A 3 -35.02 -26.07 -18.81
N ILE A 4 -35.42 -25.53 -19.97
CA ILE A 4 -35.03 -24.27 -20.62
C ILE A 4 -33.53 -23.82 -20.63
N ILE A 5 -32.98 -23.80 -21.85
CA ILE A 5 -32.08 -22.82 -22.50
C ILE A 5 -30.80 -22.39 -21.73
N MET A 6 -29.66 -22.94 -22.15
CA MET A 6 -28.34 -22.33 -21.97
C MET A 6 -27.96 -21.57 -23.25
N ASP A 7 -28.35 -20.30 -23.31
CA ASP A 7 -27.74 -19.32 -24.22
C ASP A 7 -27.40 -18.08 -23.40
N SER A 8 -26.10 -17.79 -23.28
CA SER A 8 -25.45 -16.48 -23.16
C SER A 8 -24.12 -16.65 -22.41
N ILE A 9 -23.08 -17.04 -23.16
CA ILE A 9 -21.70 -16.89 -22.72
C ILE A 9 -21.41 -15.39 -22.64
N GLN A 10 -21.60 -14.83 -21.45
CA GLN A 10 -21.16 -13.48 -21.11
C GLN A 10 -19.63 -13.45 -21.25
N LYS A 11 -19.16 -12.77 -22.29
CA LYS A 11 -17.76 -12.45 -22.58
C LYS A 11 -17.03 -12.04 -21.28
N PRO A 12 -15.92 -12.70 -20.88
CA PRO A 12 -15.18 -12.26 -19.71
C PRO A 12 -14.50 -10.93 -20.06
N GLU A 13 -15.08 -9.85 -19.57
CA GLU A 13 -14.45 -8.54 -19.52
C GLU A 13 -13.14 -8.70 -18.74
N ALA A 14 -12.03 -8.30 -19.34
CA ALA A 14 -10.70 -8.42 -18.77
C ALA A 14 -10.64 -7.68 -17.43
N ARG A 15 -10.90 -8.41 -16.34
CA ARG A 15 -10.74 -7.91 -14.98
C ARG A 15 -9.25 -7.74 -14.79
N ALA A 16 -8.78 -6.51 -15.01
CA ALA A 16 -7.42 -6.07 -14.72
C ALA A 16 -6.92 -6.83 -13.50
N SER A 17 -5.92 -7.68 -13.71
CA SER A 17 -5.22 -8.38 -12.63
C SER A 17 -4.81 -7.32 -11.64
N ARG A 18 -5.58 -7.21 -10.54
CA ARG A 18 -5.15 -6.46 -9.38
C ARG A 18 -3.89 -7.18 -8.93
N CYS A 19 -2.75 -6.62 -9.31
CA CYS A 19 -1.46 -7.06 -8.84
C CYS A 19 -1.54 -6.92 -7.31
N TYR A 20 -1.76 -8.02 -6.63
CA TYR A 20 -1.67 -8.07 -5.18
C TYR A 20 -0.23 -7.67 -4.86
N PRO A 21 0.02 -6.55 -4.16
CA PRO A 21 1.37 -6.19 -3.81
C PRO A 21 1.93 -7.31 -2.93
N SER A 22 2.90 -8.03 -3.50
CA SER A 22 3.87 -8.93 -2.88
C SER A 22 3.58 -9.33 -1.42
N LYS A 23 3.16 -10.58 -1.24
CA LYS A 23 3.13 -11.37 0.02
C LYS A 23 4.45 -11.37 0.82
N TYR A 24 5.49 -10.67 0.35
CA TYR A 24 6.85 -10.71 0.89
C TYR A 24 7.25 -9.46 1.68
N LEU A 25 6.46 -8.37 1.65
CA LEU A 25 6.71 -7.20 2.50
C LEU A 25 6.09 -7.34 3.91
N ASP A 26 5.20 -8.31 4.10
CA ASP A 26 4.26 -8.33 5.22
C ASP A 26 4.72 -9.17 6.42
N ALA A 27 5.49 -10.25 6.22
CA ALA A 27 5.53 -11.32 7.21
C ALA A 27 6.37 -11.05 8.48
N ASN A 28 7.17 -9.98 8.57
CA ASN A 28 8.09 -9.83 9.70
C ASN A 28 8.46 -8.38 10.10
N VAL A 29 7.80 -7.36 9.55
CA VAL A 29 8.09 -5.96 9.90
C VAL A 29 7.04 -5.47 10.89
N ASP A 30 7.50 -4.99 12.04
CA ASP A 30 6.62 -4.41 13.06
C ASP A 30 6.04 -3.06 12.57
N LEU A 31 4.71 -2.99 12.45
CA LEU A 31 4.03 -1.79 11.97
C LEU A 31 4.11 -0.63 12.97
N ASP A 32 4.29 -0.91 14.25
CA ASP A 32 4.45 0.11 15.27
C ASP A 32 5.86 0.72 15.19
N GLU A 33 6.87 -0.08 14.85
CA GLU A 33 8.21 0.43 14.54
C GLU A 33 8.18 1.34 13.30
N VAL A 34 7.47 0.92 12.24
CA VAL A 34 7.35 1.71 11.00
C VAL A 34 6.73 3.08 11.28
N ILE A 35 5.65 3.14 12.05
CA ILE A 35 4.99 4.42 12.35
C ILE A 35 5.80 5.27 13.33
N GLY A 36 6.46 4.66 14.33
CA GLY A 36 7.34 5.35 15.27
C GLY A 36 8.57 5.97 14.58
N LEU A 37 9.12 5.29 13.57
CA LEU A 37 10.19 5.85 12.75
C LEU A 37 9.67 7.02 11.91
N LEU A 38 8.63 6.80 11.10
CA LEU A 38 8.23 7.71 10.03
C LEU A 38 7.40 8.91 10.48
N CYS A 39 6.63 8.79 11.58
CA CYS A 39 5.60 9.75 11.96
C CYS A 39 5.90 10.44 13.30
N ASN A 40 5.25 11.58 13.50
CA ASN A 40 5.26 12.26 14.79
C ASN A 40 4.56 11.39 15.85
N GLU A 41 4.91 11.59 17.12
CA GLU A 41 4.30 10.89 18.25
C GLU A 41 2.77 11.03 18.24
N GLY A 42 2.08 9.97 18.68
CA GLY A 42 0.61 9.91 18.70
C GLY A 42 -0.03 9.63 17.33
N THR A 43 0.76 9.35 16.29
CA THR A 43 0.21 8.90 15.00
C THR A 43 -0.14 7.43 15.07
N GLU A 44 -1.37 7.10 14.66
CA GLU A 44 -1.88 5.73 14.62
C GLU A 44 -2.25 5.31 13.19
N TRP A 45 -2.20 4.00 12.97
CA TRP A 45 -2.73 3.37 11.78
C TRP A 45 -4.26 3.45 11.75
N LYS A 46 -4.81 3.84 10.60
CA LYS A 46 -6.25 3.84 10.32
C LYS A 46 -6.60 2.66 9.44
N ILE A 47 -7.75 2.05 9.71
CA ILE A 47 -8.31 0.96 8.90
C ILE A 47 -9.37 1.55 7.96
N ASN A 48 -9.34 1.16 6.69
CA ASN A 48 -10.40 1.45 5.72
C ASN A 48 -10.92 0.14 5.13
N LYS A 49 -12.24 -0.03 5.11
CA LYS A 49 -12.97 -1.19 4.55
C LYS A 49 -12.25 -2.51 4.88
N ASP A 50 -12.18 -2.78 6.17
CA ASP A 50 -11.74 -4.02 6.82
C ASP A 50 -10.30 -4.50 6.60
N MET A 51 -9.52 -3.91 5.68
CA MET A 51 -8.17 -4.40 5.38
C MET A 51 -7.13 -3.33 5.07
N LEU A 52 -7.52 -2.16 4.58
CA LEU A 52 -6.53 -1.19 4.12
C LEU A 52 -6.03 -0.36 5.30
N VAL A 53 -4.83 -0.68 5.77
CA VAL A 53 -4.15 0.04 6.83
C VAL A 53 -3.36 1.23 6.24
N TYR A 54 -3.60 2.45 6.75
CA TYR A 54 -2.97 3.69 6.27
C TYR A 54 -2.83 4.76 7.36
N PHE A 55 -1.94 5.73 7.16
CA PHE A 55 -1.90 6.97 7.96
C PHE A 55 -1.88 8.20 7.05
N LYS A 56 -2.10 9.39 7.62
CA LYS A 56 -2.09 10.65 6.86
C LYS A 56 -0.66 11.15 6.64
N ALA A 57 -0.30 11.48 5.40
CA ALA A 57 1.05 11.96 5.06
C ALA A 57 1.46 13.23 5.82
N ASN A 58 0.50 14.04 6.29
CA ASN A 58 0.79 15.23 7.10
C ASN A 58 1.39 14.88 8.48
N ALA A 59 1.11 13.69 9.02
CA ALA A 59 1.62 13.19 10.29
C ALA A 59 3.07 12.70 10.21
N MET A 60 3.62 12.57 9.00
CA MET A 60 5.00 12.15 8.76
C MET A 60 6.00 13.24 9.18
N LYS A 61 7.16 12.84 9.69
CA LYS A 61 8.28 13.76 9.97
C LYS A 61 8.78 14.40 8.66
N ASN A 62 9.24 15.64 8.73
CA ASN A 62 9.56 16.44 7.53
C ASN A 62 10.66 15.83 6.65
N ASN A 63 11.66 15.20 7.26
CA ASN A 63 12.73 14.49 6.56
C ASN A 63 12.19 13.36 5.66
N TYR A 64 11.18 12.61 6.12
CA TYR A 64 10.61 11.50 5.37
C TYR A 64 9.56 11.94 4.34
N LYS A 65 8.93 13.10 4.52
CA LYS A 65 8.04 13.68 3.50
C LYS A 65 8.76 13.91 2.18
N VAL A 66 10.01 14.38 2.21
CA VAL A 66 10.82 14.59 1.00
C VAL A 66 11.04 13.27 0.25
N TRP A 67 11.43 12.21 0.98
CA TRP A 67 11.58 10.88 0.41
C TRP A 67 10.27 10.29 -0.11
N TYR A 68 9.16 10.52 0.60
CA TYR A 68 7.84 10.09 0.16
C TYR A 68 7.40 10.81 -1.12
N HIS A 69 7.69 12.12 -1.26
CA HIS A 69 7.44 12.85 -2.50
C HIS A 69 8.26 12.30 -3.67
N PHE A 70 9.53 11.96 -3.44
CA PHE A 70 10.36 11.31 -4.45
C PHE A 70 9.77 9.96 -4.87
N LEU A 71 9.40 9.12 -3.89
CA LEU A 71 8.76 7.83 -4.11
C LEU A 71 7.50 7.98 -4.97
N ALA A 72 6.66 8.95 -4.63
CA ALA A 72 5.41 9.23 -5.31
C ALA A 72 5.55 9.76 -6.73
N ALA A 73 6.59 10.56 -6.97
CA ALA A 73 6.83 11.15 -8.28
C ALA A 73 7.44 10.13 -9.26
N ARG A 74 8.29 9.21 -8.76
CA ARG A 74 9.18 8.43 -9.62
C ARG A 74 8.99 6.92 -9.57
N LEU A 75 8.56 6.36 -8.44
CA LEU A 75 8.47 4.91 -8.25
C LEU A 75 7.03 4.42 -8.23
N LEU A 76 6.15 5.17 -7.59
CA LEU A 76 4.74 4.87 -7.47
C LEU A 76 3.97 6.10 -7.94
N SER A 77 3.66 6.18 -9.24
CA SER A 77 2.77 7.25 -9.73
C SER A 77 1.41 7.13 -9.04
N MET A 78 1.06 8.12 -8.22
CA MET A 78 -0.09 8.06 -7.31
C MET A 78 -1.04 9.22 -7.55
N LYS A 79 -2.34 8.91 -7.61
CA LYS A 79 -3.42 9.91 -7.68
C LYS A 79 -3.65 10.63 -6.34
N HIS A 80 -3.36 9.98 -5.22
CA HIS A 80 -3.58 10.51 -3.88
C HIS A 80 -2.34 10.31 -3.00
N LEU A 81 -1.75 11.44 -2.60
CA LEU A 81 -0.59 11.54 -1.71
C LEU A 81 -0.97 11.66 -0.23
N SER A 82 -2.22 12.03 0.07
CA SER A 82 -2.69 12.31 1.42
C SER A 82 -2.67 11.09 2.34
N ASP A 83 -2.89 9.90 1.76
CA ASP A 83 -2.96 8.63 2.48
C ASP A 83 -1.74 7.78 2.14
N VAL A 84 -0.97 7.43 3.16
CA VAL A 84 0.18 6.54 3.07
C VAL A 84 -0.28 5.16 3.50
N THR A 85 -0.43 4.26 2.53
CA THR A 85 -0.81 2.87 2.79
C THR A 85 0.36 2.09 3.39
N LYS A 86 0.05 0.98 4.08
CA LYS A 86 1.04 0.03 4.61
C LYS A 86 2.18 -0.26 3.64
N TYR A 87 1.87 -0.64 2.40
CA TYR A 87 2.89 -0.95 1.39
C TYR A 87 3.82 0.23 1.06
N ARG A 88 3.26 1.44 0.98
CA ARG A 88 4.05 2.65 0.71
C ARG A 88 4.94 3.00 1.90
N ALA A 89 4.41 2.83 3.11
CA ALA A 89 5.16 3.04 4.34
C ALA A 89 6.31 2.04 4.48
N LEU A 90 6.07 0.76 4.18
CA LEU A 90 7.12 -0.28 4.21
C LEU A 90 8.22 -0.02 3.18
N LEU A 91 7.85 0.41 1.97
CA LEU A 91 8.82 0.79 0.95
C LEU A 91 9.67 2.00 1.38
N LEU A 92 9.02 3.03 1.95
CA LEU A 92 9.71 4.19 2.48
C LEU A 92 10.61 3.83 3.68
N TYR A 93 10.12 3.00 4.59
CA TYR A 93 10.86 2.50 5.75
C TYR A 93 12.12 1.78 5.30
N ALA A 94 12.03 0.86 4.34
CA ALA A 94 13.20 0.16 3.84
C ALA A 94 14.21 1.07 3.11
N ILE A 95 13.76 2.10 2.39
CA ILE A 95 14.67 3.12 1.83
C ILE A 95 15.42 3.86 2.93
N VAL A 96 14.71 4.29 3.97
CA VAL A 96 15.27 5.05 5.09
C VAL A 96 16.22 4.18 5.93
N SER A 97 15.85 2.93 6.17
CA SER A 97 16.63 1.97 6.95
C SER A 97 17.78 1.34 6.15
N GLY A 98 17.88 1.60 4.85
CA GLY A 98 18.87 0.98 3.97
C GLY A 98 18.67 -0.53 3.76
N THR A 99 17.45 -1.01 3.99
CA THR A 99 17.10 -2.43 3.88
C THR A 99 16.85 -2.81 2.43
N SER A 100 17.42 -3.92 1.97
CA SER A 100 17.13 -4.47 0.65
C SER A 100 15.68 -4.95 0.57
N ILE A 101 14.98 -4.59 -0.51
CA ILE A 101 13.61 -5.03 -0.76
C ILE A 101 13.61 -5.95 -1.97
N ASN A 102 12.99 -7.13 -1.84
CA ASN A 102 12.71 -7.99 -2.97
C ASN A 102 11.39 -7.52 -3.64
N VAL A 103 11.48 -7.12 -4.91
CA VAL A 103 10.34 -6.60 -5.70
C VAL A 103 9.76 -7.60 -6.69
N GLY A 104 10.25 -8.85 -6.72
CA GLY A 104 9.86 -9.88 -7.67
C GLY A 104 11.03 -10.68 -8.17
#